data_AF-A0A499S3J4-F1
#
_entry.id   AF-A0A499S3J4-F1
#
_cell.length_a   1.000
_cell.length_b   1.000
_cell.length_c   1.000
_cell.angle_alpha   90.00
_cell.angle_beta   90.00
_cell.angle_gamma   90.00
#
_symmetry.space_group_name_H-M   'P 1'
#
loop_
_entity.id
_entity.type
_entity.pdbx_description
1 polymer ?
#
loop_
_entity_poly.entity_id
_entity_poly.type
_entity_poly.pdbx_seq_one_letter_code
_entity_poly.pdbx_strand_id
1 'polypeptide(L)'
;MLSKCFLTYLIGGIFMIPNSMEEIYMDNINTLEKSNIYFLNSESILSNIKNICNLYNKENVSTTQSSKASFFDTLNRLQGFNIPYKEDEIIIKFNDDDIINHLVNKKVIERGDLKDNKHLFKDEEQKNIRDNINKALQLLNVLHPDLTYLIKQLTGTIIFFKKSSTGGGTTSCALGLIWLNPHKDWTIIDYADALYHEFTHTSIFIDDMVNRMFLDAKACKDPKAYVTSAILKFKRPLDSAYHAAGVAVALMHFYHMLSNKQKALSFLDPLKITINELMGKKEYLGERGIDTLNGMSDFINNLDYENIHLSLKLNN
;
A
#
# COMPACT_ATOMS: atom_id res chain seq x y z
N MET A 1 -22.60 -5.56 45.62
CA MET A 1 -23.16 -6.89 45.87
C MET A 1 -22.50 -7.84 44.86
N LEU A 2 -21.44 -8.52 45.30
CA LEU A 2 -20.73 -9.71 44.75
C LEU A 2 -20.28 -9.67 43.26
N SER A 3 -19.05 -9.99 42.84
CA SER A 3 -17.77 -10.37 43.47
C SER A 3 -16.76 -10.48 42.30
N LYS A 4 -15.63 -9.75 42.31
CA LYS A 4 -14.26 -10.32 42.37
C LYS A 4 -14.14 -11.81 42.04
N CYS A 5 -13.39 -12.13 40.97
CA CYS A 5 -12.66 -13.38 40.65
C CYS A 5 -12.06 -13.16 39.24
N PHE A 6 -10.79 -13.34 38.88
CA PHE A 6 -9.59 -13.81 39.54
C PHE A 6 -8.39 -13.27 38.74
N LEU A 7 -7.41 -12.71 39.45
CA LEU A 7 -6.05 -12.45 38.97
C LEU A 7 -5.14 -13.37 39.79
N THR A 8 -4.91 -14.60 39.35
CA THR A 8 -3.79 -15.45 39.81
C THR A 8 -3.76 -16.70 38.93
N TYR A 9 -2.66 -16.96 38.23
CA TYR A 9 -1.97 -18.26 38.20
C TYR A 9 -0.70 -18.10 37.36
N LEU A 10 0.41 -17.95 38.08
CA LEU A 10 1.76 -18.23 37.62
C LEU A 10 2.28 -19.35 38.53
N ILE A 11 3.02 -20.28 37.92
CA ILE A 11 3.82 -21.38 38.49
C ILE A 11 3.13 -22.76 38.52
N GLY A 12 3.69 -23.67 37.73
CA GLY A 12 3.72 -25.11 38.02
C GLY A 12 2.84 -26.01 37.16
N GLY A 13 3.25 -26.29 35.92
CA GLY A 13 2.65 -27.36 35.13
C GLY A 13 3.15 -27.37 33.70
N ILE A 14 4.02 -28.32 33.37
CA ILE A 14 4.32 -28.70 31.99
C ILE A 14 3.03 -29.27 31.41
N PHE A 15 2.30 -28.47 30.63
CA PHE A 15 1.27 -28.98 29.73
C PHE A 15 1.94 -29.27 28.40
N MET A 16 2.17 -30.55 28.12
CA MET A 16 2.44 -31.02 26.77
C MET A 16 1.19 -30.74 25.93
N ILE A 17 1.32 -29.83 24.96
CA ILE A 17 0.40 -29.73 23.84
C ILE A 17 0.64 -30.98 22.98
N PRO A 18 -0.39 -31.70 22.50
CA PRO A 18 -0.17 -32.81 21.57
C PRO A 18 0.42 -32.24 20.27
N ASN A 19 1.64 -32.68 19.92
CA ASN A 19 2.35 -32.32 18.67
C ASN A 19 1.56 -32.60 17.37
N SER A 20 0.40 -33.26 17.44
CA SER A 20 -0.37 -33.68 16.27
C SER A 20 -1.39 -32.65 15.75
N MET A 21 -1.66 -31.54 16.45
CA MET A 21 -2.54 -30.48 15.93
C MET A 21 -1.80 -29.40 15.13
N GLU A 22 -0.50 -29.16 15.40
CA GLU A 22 0.31 -28.22 14.60
C GLU A 22 0.71 -28.82 13.25
N GLU A 23 1.02 -30.11 13.17
CA GLU A 23 1.38 -30.77 11.90
C GLU A 23 0.18 -30.82 10.92
N ILE A 24 -1.05 -31.06 11.40
CA ILE A 24 -2.25 -31.13 10.54
C ILE A 24 -2.66 -29.74 10.02
N TYR A 25 -2.34 -28.65 10.73
CA TYR A 25 -2.62 -27.29 10.27
C TYR A 25 -1.54 -26.75 9.33
N MET A 26 -0.28 -27.19 9.47
CA MET A 26 0.82 -26.74 8.62
C MET A 26 0.84 -27.41 7.24
N ASP A 27 0.37 -28.66 7.13
CA ASP A 27 0.36 -29.38 5.84
C ASP A 27 -0.69 -28.86 4.84
N ASN A 28 -1.72 -28.13 5.30
CA ASN A 28 -2.76 -27.55 4.43
C ASN A 28 -2.49 -26.10 4.00
N ILE A 29 -1.43 -25.46 4.48
CA ILE A 29 -1.11 -24.05 4.09
C ILE A 29 -0.40 -24.01 2.73
N ASN A 30 0.30 -25.09 2.33
CA ASN A 30 1.04 -25.16 1.07
C ASN A 30 0.15 -25.42 -0.17
N THR A 31 -1.17 -25.50 -0.02
CA THR A 31 -2.13 -25.75 -1.11
C THR A 31 -3.17 -24.65 -1.30
N LEU A 32 -3.15 -23.58 -0.49
CA LEU A 32 -3.98 -22.40 -0.76
C LEU A 32 -3.37 -21.63 -1.95
N GLU A 33 -4.10 -21.59 -3.06
CA GLU A 33 -3.76 -20.71 -4.19
C GLU A 33 -3.67 -19.26 -3.69
N LYS A 34 -2.49 -18.65 -3.79
CA LYS A 34 -2.30 -17.24 -3.44
C LYS A 34 -3.20 -16.36 -4.31
N SER A 35 -3.57 -15.21 -3.77
CA SER A 35 -4.44 -14.24 -4.43
C SER A 35 -3.85 -13.83 -5.78
N ASN A 36 -4.72 -13.78 -6.79
CA ASN A 36 -4.43 -13.13 -8.07
C ASN A 36 -4.51 -11.60 -7.99
N ILE A 37 -4.67 -11.01 -6.79
CA ILE A 37 -4.54 -9.57 -6.56
C ILE A 37 -3.05 -9.26 -6.41
N TYR A 38 -2.35 -9.20 -7.54
CA TYR A 38 -0.88 -9.27 -7.56
C TYR A 38 -0.16 -8.11 -6.87
N PHE A 39 -0.77 -6.92 -6.80
CA PHE A 39 -0.22 -5.79 -6.05
C PHE A 39 -0.36 -5.95 -4.51
N LEU A 40 -1.01 -7.01 -4.04
CA LEU A 40 -1.03 -7.48 -2.65
C LEU A 40 -0.47 -8.91 -2.54
N ASN A 41 0.49 -9.25 -3.39
CA ASN A 41 1.16 -10.54 -3.41
C ASN A 41 2.68 -10.33 -3.37
N SER A 42 3.34 -10.83 -2.33
CA SER A 42 4.75 -10.58 -2.04
C SER A 42 5.68 -11.05 -3.18
N GLU A 43 5.42 -12.23 -3.74
CA GLU A 43 6.20 -12.79 -4.85
C GLU A 43 6.08 -11.92 -6.10
N SER A 44 4.86 -11.46 -6.41
CA SER A 44 4.63 -10.57 -7.54
C SER A 44 5.30 -9.21 -7.35
N ILE A 45 5.19 -8.63 -6.15
CA ILE A 45 5.83 -7.35 -5.82
C ILE A 45 7.35 -7.45 -5.96
N LEU A 46 7.97 -8.46 -5.35
CA LEU A 46 9.42 -8.65 -5.40
C LEU A 46 9.91 -9.01 -6.81
N SER A 47 9.13 -9.79 -7.56
CA SER A 47 9.40 -10.07 -8.97
C SER A 47 9.37 -8.80 -9.82
N ASN A 48 8.38 -7.92 -9.61
CA ASN A 48 8.28 -6.64 -10.32
C ASN A 48 9.44 -5.71 -9.97
N ILE A 49 9.87 -5.63 -8.70
CA ILE A 49 11.07 -4.90 -8.28
C ILE A 49 12.29 -5.41 -9.07
N LYS A 50 12.49 -6.74 -9.09
CA LYS A 50 13.60 -7.35 -9.84
C LYS A 50 13.53 -7.07 -11.34
N ASN A 51 12.34 -7.13 -11.94
CA ASN A 51 12.13 -6.86 -13.35
C ASN A 51 12.47 -5.41 -13.69
N ILE A 52 12.09 -4.44 -12.84
CA ILE A 52 12.50 -3.03 -13.00
C ILE A 52 14.03 -2.91 -12.98
N CYS A 53 14.71 -3.53 -12.01
CA CYS A 53 16.17 -3.50 -11.96
C CYS A 53 16.82 -4.09 -13.23
N ASN A 54 16.24 -5.16 -13.79
CA ASN A 54 16.75 -5.84 -14.98
C ASN A 54 16.52 -5.06 -16.28
N LEU A 55 15.47 -4.23 -16.38
CA LEU A 55 15.19 -3.44 -17.58
C LEU A 55 16.34 -2.49 -17.96
N TYR A 56 17.10 -2.03 -16.97
CA TYR A 56 18.18 -1.07 -17.17
C TYR A 56 19.58 -1.70 -17.15
N ASN A 57 19.78 -2.75 -16.35
CA ASN A 57 21.06 -3.46 -16.26
C ASN A 57 21.21 -4.44 -17.44
N LYS A 58 21.58 -3.93 -18.62
CA LYS A 58 21.89 -4.74 -19.83
C LYS A 58 23.16 -5.62 -19.70
N GLU A 59 23.78 -5.70 -18.53
CA GLU A 59 24.96 -6.53 -18.28
C GLU A 59 24.70 -7.53 -17.16
N ASN A 60 25.23 -8.74 -17.34
CA ASN A 60 25.12 -9.93 -16.51
C ASN A 60 25.35 -9.67 -15.00
N VAL A 61 24.35 -9.20 -14.27
CA VAL A 61 24.29 -9.37 -12.81
C VAL A 61 23.71 -10.75 -12.57
N SER A 62 24.60 -11.74 -12.46
CA SER A 62 24.24 -13.08 -12.02
C SER A 62 23.57 -13.00 -10.65
N THR A 63 22.29 -13.37 -10.61
CA THR A 63 21.62 -14.04 -9.49
C THR A 63 22.11 -13.65 -8.10
N THR A 64 21.66 -12.50 -7.60
CA THR A 64 21.44 -12.27 -6.16
C THR A 64 20.29 -11.27 -6.04
N GLN A 65 19.46 -11.46 -5.01
CA GLN A 65 18.29 -10.66 -4.65
C GLN A 65 18.46 -9.16 -4.96
N SER A 66 17.51 -8.53 -5.67
CA SER A 66 17.61 -7.10 -5.97
C SER A 66 17.52 -6.30 -4.67
N SER A 67 18.58 -5.58 -4.33
CA SER A 67 18.60 -4.69 -3.16
C SER A 67 17.68 -3.48 -3.36
N LYS A 68 17.27 -2.86 -2.26
CA LYS A 68 16.48 -1.61 -2.29
C LYS A 68 17.27 -0.53 -3.03
N ALA A 69 18.59 -0.47 -2.83
CA ALA A 69 19.46 0.42 -3.59
C ALA A 69 19.36 0.25 -5.11
N SER A 70 19.46 -0.98 -5.61
CA SER A 70 19.36 -1.24 -7.06
C SER A 70 18.00 -0.82 -7.62
N PHE A 71 16.94 -1.06 -6.85
CA PHE A 71 15.59 -0.64 -7.20
C PHE A 71 15.46 0.88 -7.29
N PHE A 72 15.84 1.63 -6.24
CA PHE A 72 15.71 3.08 -6.24
C PHE A 72 16.66 3.76 -7.22
N ASP A 73 17.88 3.25 -7.41
CA ASP A 73 18.80 3.78 -8.43
C ASP A 73 18.21 3.66 -9.83
N THR A 74 17.58 2.52 -10.13
CA THR A 74 16.91 2.28 -11.41
C THR A 74 15.66 3.15 -11.54
N LEU A 75 14.82 3.18 -10.49
CA LEU A 75 13.58 3.96 -10.47
C LEU A 75 13.83 5.45 -10.66
N ASN A 76 14.80 6.00 -9.93
CA ASN A 76 15.19 7.42 -10.02
C ASN A 76 15.67 7.80 -11.42
N ARG A 77 16.38 6.90 -12.10
CA ARG A 77 16.78 7.09 -13.52
C ARG A 77 15.57 7.07 -14.45
N LEU A 78 14.67 6.10 -14.30
CA LEU A 78 13.49 5.95 -15.15
C LEU A 78 12.54 7.15 -15.05
N GLN A 79 12.30 7.67 -13.85
CA GLN A 79 11.38 8.79 -13.64
C GLN A 79 12.05 10.17 -13.82
N GLY A 80 13.39 10.22 -13.94
CA GLY A 80 14.15 11.47 -14.11
C GLY A 80 14.11 12.40 -12.89
N PHE A 81 13.84 11.84 -11.70
CA PHE A 81 13.78 12.56 -10.43
C PHE A 81 14.29 11.67 -9.30
N ASN A 82 15.17 12.20 -8.46
CA ASN A 82 15.82 11.43 -7.41
C ASN A 82 14.99 11.45 -6.12
N ILE A 83 14.39 10.30 -5.76
CA ILE A 83 13.84 10.08 -4.43
C ILE A 83 14.96 9.63 -3.51
N PRO A 84 15.24 10.37 -2.43
CA PRO A 84 16.16 9.94 -1.40
C PRO A 84 15.69 8.62 -0.78
N TYR A 85 16.61 7.72 -0.49
CA TYR A 85 16.32 6.45 0.16
C TYR A 85 17.48 6.01 1.07
N LYS A 86 17.17 5.07 1.97
CA LYS A 86 18.14 4.30 2.76
C LYS A 86 17.74 2.82 2.69
N GLU A 87 18.72 1.94 2.85
CA GLU A 87 18.51 0.50 2.73
C GLU A 87 17.55 -0.03 3.80
N ASP A 88 17.79 0.33 5.07
CA ASP A 88 17.08 -0.29 6.21
C ASP A 88 15.93 0.56 6.80
N GLU A 89 15.78 1.81 6.34
CA GLU A 89 14.78 2.74 6.87
C GLU A 89 14.12 3.60 5.80
N ILE A 90 12.97 4.16 6.17
CA ILE A 90 12.27 5.17 5.36
C ILE A 90 12.72 6.55 5.86
N ILE A 91 13.16 7.41 4.94
CA ILE A 91 13.56 8.77 5.28
C ILE A 91 12.29 9.59 5.55
N ILE A 92 12.24 10.31 6.67
CA ILE A 92 11.14 11.23 7.00
C ILE A 92 11.60 12.68 6.84
N LYS A 93 10.97 13.43 5.92
CA LYS A 93 11.25 14.85 5.65
C LYS A 93 10.02 15.74 5.88
N PHE A 94 10.25 16.98 6.33
CA PHE A 94 9.20 17.99 6.51
C PHE A 94 9.40 19.22 5.62
N ASN A 95 10.59 19.33 5.02
CA ASN A 95 10.91 20.30 4.00
C ASN A 95 11.99 19.71 3.09
N ASP A 96 11.83 19.87 1.79
CA ASP A 96 12.79 19.46 0.75
C ASP A 96 12.43 20.21 -0.53
N ASP A 97 13.23 21.24 -0.87
CA ASP A 97 12.92 22.13 -1.98
C ASP A 97 12.90 21.38 -3.33
N ASP A 98 13.74 20.37 -3.52
CA ASP A 98 13.80 19.60 -4.76
C ASP A 98 12.53 18.77 -4.95
N ILE A 99 12.09 18.07 -3.89
CA ILE A 99 10.83 17.32 -3.89
C ILE A 99 9.63 18.26 -4.07
N ILE A 100 9.57 19.35 -3.31
CA ILE A 100 8.45 20.29 -3.38
C ILE A 100 8.36 20.93 -4.78
N ASN A 101 9.48 21.38 -5.33
CA ASN A 101 9.54 21.97 -6.67
C ASN A 101 9.12 20.96 -7.74
N HIS A 102 9.57 19.70 -7.64
CA HIS A 102 9.14 18.64 -8.55
C HIS A 102 7.61 18.42 -8.49
N LEU A 103 7.05 18.32 -7.28
CA LEU A 103 5.61 18.14 -7.08
C LEU A 103 4.79 19.34 -7.58
N VAL A 104 5.30 20.57 -7.43
CA VAL A 104 4.70 21.78 -8.03
C VAL A 104 4.75 21.73 -9.55
N ASN A 105 5.90 21.38 -10.14
CA ASN A 105 6.07 21.30 -11.59
C ASN A 105 5.16 20.23 -12.20
N LYS A 106 4.88 19.16 -11.47
CA LYS A 106 3.93 18.10 -11.85
C LYS A 106 2.48 18.40 -11.48
N LYS A 107 2.20 19.59 -10.92
CA LYS A 107 0.86 20.07 -10.51
C LYS A 107 0.18 19.19 -9.45
N VAL A 108 0.97 18.53 -8.60
CA VAL A 108 0.47 17.79 -7.43
C VAL A 108 0.16 18.76 -6.29
N ILE A 109 1.02 19.77 -6.14
CA ILE A 109 0.89 20.88 -5.19
C ILE A 109 0.71 22.17 -6.00
N GLU A 110 -0.13 23.07 -5.51
CA GLU A 110 -0.27 24.40 -6.12
C GLU A 110 0.73 25.37 -5.48
N ARG A 111 1.29 26.30 -6.27
CA ARG A 111 2.17 27.35 -5.70
C ARG A 111 1.50 28.18 -4.60
N GLY A 112 0.18 28.25 -4.61
CA GLY A 112 -0.61 28.89 -3.56
C GLY A 112 -0.47 28.20 -2.20
N ASP A 113 -0.32 26.87 -2.17
CA ASP A 113 -0.13 26.10 -0.94
C ASP A 113 1.19 26.45 -0.23
N LEU A 114 2.19 26.91 -1.01
CA LEU A 114 3.52 27.22 -0.49
C LEU A 114 3.62 28.63 0.12
N LYS A 115 2.64 29.52 -0.13
CA LYS A 115 2.70 30.91 0.34
C LYS A 115 2.81 30.99 1.86
N ASP A 116 3.62 31.94 2.33
CA ASP A 116 3.86 32.23 3.75
C ASP A 116 4.28 31.00 4.57
N ASN A 117 4.90 30.00 3.94
CA ASN A 117 5.31 28.75 4.58
C ASN A 117 4.16 27.97 5.25
N LYS A 118 2.91 28.17 4.80
CA LYS A 118 1.71 27.51 5.36
C LYS A 118 1.75 25.98 5.24
N HIS A 119 2.49 25.48 4.25
CA HIS A 119 2.74 24.07 4.03
C HIS A 119 3.63 23.42 5.09
N LEU A 120 4.37 24.20 5.90
CA LEU A 120 5.30 23.65 6.88
C LEU A 120 4.61 23.28 8.20
N PHE A 121 5.04 22.17 8.79
CA PHE A 121 4.74 21.80 10.16
C PHE A 121 5.73 22.46 11.12
N LYS A 122 5.26 22.93 12.28
CA LYS A 122 6.12 23.45 13.36
C LYS A 122 6.92 22.32 13.99
N ASP A 123 8.08 22.61 14.59
CA ASP A 123 8.99 21.60 15.15
C ASP A 123 8.33 20.62 16.11
N GLU A 124 7.43 21.08 16.99
CA GLU A 124 6.66 20.22 17.88
C GLU A 124 5.71 19.28 17.13
N GLU A 125 5.03 19.79 16.10
CA GLU A 125 4.20 18.97 15.20
C GLU A 125 5.08 17.95 14.47
N GLN A 126 6.25 18.36 13.96
CA GLN A 126 7.18 17.47 13.26
C GLN A 126 7.63 16.31 14.16
N LYS A 127 7.98 16.60 15.41
CA LYS A 127 8.36 15.58 16.39
C LYS A 127 7.23 14.59 16.64
N ASN A 128 6.02 15.09 16.89
CA ASN A 128 4.84 14.25 17.11
C ASN A 128 4.52 13.38 15.88
N ILE A 129 4.63 13.94 14.68
CA ILE A 129 4.43 13.21 13.42
C ILE A 129 5.47 12.10 13.26
N ARG A 130 6.77 12.38 13.51
CA ARG A 130 7.82 11.34 13.46
C ARG A 130 7.52 10.20 14.43
N ASP A 131 7.17 10.53 15.67
CA ASP A 131 6.85 9.54 16.70
C ASP A 131 5.63 8.70 16.30
N ASN A 132 4.61 9.31 15.71
CA ASN A 132 3.41 8.62 15.26
C ASN A 132 3.66 7.72 14.05
N ILE A 133 4.49 8.12 13.10
CA ILE A 133 4.91 7.27 11.97
C ILE A 133 5.67 6.05 12.46
N ASN A 134 6.60 6.22 13.39
CA ASN A 134 7.36 5.10 13.95
C ASN A 134 6.43 4.11 14.68
N LYS A 135 5.46 4.62 15.46
CA LYS A 135 4.44 3.79 16.11
C LYS A 135 3.53 3.09 15.11
N ALA A 136 3.17 3.75 14.00
CA ALA A 136 2.34 3.17 12.94
C ALA A 136 3.07 2.04 12.20
N LEU A 137 4.35 2.23 11.86
CA LEU A 137 5.19 1.18 11.30
C LEU A 137 5.37 0.01 12.28
N GLN A 138 5.52 0.29 13.58
CA GLN A 138 5.57 -0.75 14.60
C GLN A 138 4.25 -1.52 14.70
N LEU A 139 3.10 -0.83 14.65
CA LEU A 139 1.79 -1.46 14.62
C LEU A 139 1.65 -2.37 13.40
N LEU A 140 1.97 -1.88 12.20
CA LEU A 140 1.97 -2.69 10.98
C LEU A 140 2.91 -3.90 11.11
N ASN A 141 4.06 -3.74 11.75
CA ASN A 141 5.01 -4.84 11.95
C ASN A 141 4.46 -5.93 12.88
N VAL A 142 3.71 -5.53 13.92
CA VAL A 142 3.04 -6.46 14.84
C VAL A 142 1.90 -7.19 14.14
N LEU A 143 1.14 -6.50 13.29
CA LEU A 143 0.03 -7.11 12.54
C LEU A 143 0.52 -8.02 11.42
N HIS A 144 1.55 -7.58 10.69
CA HIS A 144 2.08 -8.29 9.52
C HIS A 144 3.53 -7.82 9.21
N PRO A 145 4.56 -8.55 9.67
CA PRO A 145 5.95 -8.13 9.50
C PRO A 145 6.37 -8.08 8.01
N ASP A 146 5.94 -9.04 7.20
CA ASP A 146 6.29 -9.08 5.77
C ASP A 146 5.67 -7.94 4.97
N LEU A 147 4.43 -7.54 5.26
CA LEU A 147 3.85 -6.31 4.71
C LEU A 147 4.69 -5.10 5.08
N THR A 148 5.15 -5.00 6.33
CA THR A 148 6.01 -3.89 6.77
C THR A 148 7.34 -3.90 6.03
N TYR A 149 7.92 -5.08 5.80
CA TYR A 149 9.09 -5.23 4.94
C TYR A 149 8.83 -4.72 3.53
N LEU A 150 7.73 -5.14 2.88
CA LEU A 150 7.37 -4.72 1.52
C LEU A 150 7.14 -3.19 1.44
N ILE A 151 6.48 -2.59 2.44
CA ILE A 151 6.31 -1.13 2.56
C ILE A 151 7.68 -0.44 2.57
N LYS A 152 8.62 -0.94 3.38
CA LYS A 152 9.98 -0.41 3.44
C LYS A 152 10.75 -0.62 2.13
N GLN A 153 10.52 -1.71 1.40
CA GLN A 153 11.18 -1.95 0.11
C GLN A 153 10.69 -0.97 -0.97
N LEU A 154 9.40 -0.68 -1.03
CA LEU A 154 8.83 0.23 -2.04
C LEU A 154 8.87 1.71 -1.64
N THR A 155 9.19 2.05 -0.39
CA THR A 155 9.19 3.44 0.10
C THR A 155 10.60 3.91 0.46
N GLY A 156 11.05 4.97 -0.21
CA GLY A 156 12.35 5.61 0.05
C GLY A 156 12.21 6.77 1.04
N THR A 157 11.25 7.66 0.77
CA THR A 157 10.99 8.86 1.57
C THR A 157 9.50 9.03 1.84
N ILE A 158 9.16 9.47 3.06
CA ILE A 158 7.87 10.09 3.37
C ILE A 158 8.11 11.58 3.60
N ILE A 159 7.42 12.43 2.84
CA ILE A 159 7.44 13.88 3.01
C ILE A 159 6.13 14.36 3.64
N PHE A 160 6.22 15.34 4.54
CA PHE A 160 5.07 15.94 5.21
C PHE A 160 4.95 17.40 4.84
N PHE A 161 3.78 17.78 4.31
CA PHE A 161 3.42 19.20 4.16
C PHE A 161 1.91 19.39 4.21
N LYS A 162 1.49 20.54 4.73
CA LYS A 162 0.08 20.91 4.92
C LYS A 162 -0.56 21.30 3.59
N LYS A 163 -1.76 20.77 3.33
CA LYS A 163 -2.66 21.18 2.25
C LYS A 163 -4.08 21.33 2.77
N SER A 164 -4.83 22.28 2.22
CA SER A 164 -6.16 22.64 2.74
C SER A 164 -7.23 21.57 2.52
N SER A 165 -7.07 20.66 1.56
CA SER A 165 -8.16 19.80 1.08
C SER A 165 -7.87 18.29 0.99
N THR A 166 -6.68 17.82 1.35
CA THR A 166 -6.29 16.39 1.19
C THR A 166 -5.34 15.93 2.30
N GLY A 167 -5.54 14.71 2.80
CA GLY A 167 -4.74 14.11 3.89
C GLY A 167 -3.42 13.45 3.47
N GLY A 168 -3.14 13.29 2.18
CA GLY A 168 -1.94 12.66 1.64
C GLY A 168 -2.11 12.21 0.19
N GLY A 169 -1.07 11.60 -0.37
CA GLY A 169 -1.11 11.00 -1.69
C GLY A 169 0.25 10.46 -2.17
N THR A 170 0.18 9.41 -2.98
CA THR A 170 1.23 8.94 -3.88
C THR A 170 0.91 9.35 -5.30
N THR A 171 1.93 9.71 -6.07
CA THR A 171 1.73 10.10 -7.47
C THR A 171 2.68 9.33 -8.38
N SER A 172 2.20 8.96 -9.56
CA SER A 172 3.01 8.23 -10.56
C SER A 172 4.23 9.01 -11.05
N CYS A 173 4.32 10.31 -10.78
CA CYS A 173 5.48 11.13 -11.13
C CYS A 173 6.61 11.12 -10.08
N ALA A 174 6.42 10.44 -8.95
CA ALA A 174 7.42 10.33 -7.89
C ALA A 174 7.22 9.00 -7.13
N LEU A 175 7.50 7.88 -7.78
CA LEU A 175 7.32 6.56 -7.17
C LEU A 175 8.37 6.33 -6.07
N GLY A 176 7.93 5.69 -4.98
CA GLY A 176 8.73 5.52 -3.76
C GLY A 176 8.81 6.76 -2.86
N LEU A 177 8.10 7.83 -3.22
CA LEU A 177 7.80 8.95 -2.33
C LEU A 177 6.33 8.86 -1.90
N ILE A 178 6.11 8.86 -0.59
CA ILE A 178 4.79 9.07 0.00
C ILE A 178 4.72 10.51 0.50
N TRP A 179 3.64 11.22 0.17
CA TRP A 179 3.33 12.48 0.83
C TRP A 179 2.15 12.34 1.78
N LEU A 180 2.29 12.86 3.00
CA LEU A 180 1.21 12.91 3.99
C LEU A 180 0.97 14.33 4.50
N ASN A 181 -0.30 14.60 4.80
CA ASN A 181 -0.78 15.79 5.48
C ASN A 181 -1.65 15.36 6.68
N PRO A 182 -1.03 14.88 7.76
CA PRO A 182 -1.77 14.38 8.90
C PRO A 182 -2.57 15.49 9.57
N HIS A 183 -3.84 15.20 9.90
CA HIS A 183 -4.63 16.08 10.74
C HIS A 183 -4.24 15.93 12.21
N LYS A 184 -4.52 16.96 13.02
CA LYS A 184 -4.20 16.98 14.45
C LYS A 184 -4.87 15.88 15.27
N ASP A 185 -5.97 15.32 14.76
CA ASP A 185 -6.78 14.27 15.36
C ASP A 185 -6.43 12.87 14.82
N TRP A 186 -5.47 12.75 13.91
CA TRP A 186 -4.98 11.45 13.44
C TRP A 186 -4.40 10.64 14.60
N THR A 187 -4.93 9.44 14.75
CA THR A 187 -4.45 8.41 15.64
C THR A 187 -3.35 7.59 14.95
N ILE A 188 -2.66 6.73 15.71
CA ILE A 188 -1.68 5.78 15.13
C ILE A 188 -2.31 4.89 14.05
N ILE A 189 -3.61 4.56 14.19
CA ILE A 189 -4.35 3.76 13.21
C ILE A 189 -4.49 4.53 11.90
N ASP A 190 -4.74 5.85 11.93
CA ASP A 190 -4.88 6.67 10.73
C ASP A 190 -3.53 6.79 9.97
N TYR A 191 -2.42 6.89 10.70
CA TYR A 191 -1.09 6.84 10.07
C TYR A 191 -0.81 5.46 9.44
N ALA A 192 -1.17 4.37 10.10
CA ALA A 192 -0.97 3.01 9.57
C ALA A 192 -1.87 2.73 8.35
N ASP A 193 -3.14 3.19 8.38
CA ASP A 193 -4.06 3.19 7.24
C ASP A 193 -3.44 3.94 6.07
N ALA A 194 -2.98 5.17 6.28
CA ALA A 194 -2.35 5.98 5.24
C ALA A 194 -1.09 5.32 4.65
N LEU A 195 -0.22 4.72 5.48
CA LEU A 195 0.96 4.03 4.97
C LEU A 195 0.59 2.83 4.10
N TYR A 196 -0.39 2.03 4.51
CA TYR A 196 -0.83 0.87 3.73
C TYR A 196 -1.55 1.32 2.45
N HIS A 197 -2.40 2.34 2.53
CA HIS A 197 -3.06 2.97 1.38
C HIS A 197 -2.06 3.38 0.31
N GLU A 198 -1.06 4.14 0.70
CA GLU A 198 -0.08 4.72 -0.22
C GLU A 198 0.91 3.68 -0.76
N PHE A 199 1.26 2.69 0.05
CA PHE A 199 1.95 1.50 -0.42
C PHE A 199 1.16 0.76 -1.50
N THR A 200 -0.15 0.56 -1.31
CA THR A 200 -0.99 -0.13 -2.31
C THR A 200 -1.01 0.65 -3.62
N HIS A 201 -1.12 1.98 -3.60
CA HIS A 201 -0.96 2.79 -4.80
C HIS A 201 0.39 2.59 -5.49
N THR A 202 1.49 2.62 -4.73
CA THR A 202 2.84 2.38 -5.26
C THR A 202 2.96 1.01 -5.89
N SER A 203 2.47 -0.02 -5.21
CA SER A 203 2.48 -1.41 -5.69
C SER A 203 1.72 -1.58 -7.01
N ILE A 204 0.54 -0.95 -7.14
CA ILE A 204 -0.22 -0.96 -8.40
C ILE A 204 0.53 -0.24 -9.52
N PHE A 205 1.14 0.92 -9.26
CA PHE A 205 1.92 1.62 -10.28
C PHE A 205 3.11 0.77 -10.77
N ILE A 206 3.81 0.10 -9.85
CA ILE A 206 4.93 -0.78 -10.18
C ILE A 206 4.45 -1.99 -11.00
N ASP A 207 3.30 -2.58 -10.65
CA ASP A 207 2.73 -3.70 -11.41
C ASP A 207 2.29 -3.26 -12.82
N ASP A 208 1.67 -2.08 -12.95
CA ASP A 208 1.31 -1.52 -14.26
C ASP A 208 2.54 -1.21 -15.13
N MET A 209 3.61 -0.67 -14.54
CA MET A 209 4.85 -0.39 -15.26
C MET A 209 5.49 -1.65 -15.86
N VAL A 210 5.43 -2.78 -15.14
CA VAL A 210 6.08 -4.03 -15.58
C VAL A 210 5.15 -4.85 -16.48
N ASN A 211 3.87 -4.93 -16.13
CA ASN A 211 2.93 -5.89 -16.70
C ASN A 211 1.80 -5.25 -17.51
N ARG A 212 1.81 -3.91 -17.67
CA ARG A 212 0.86 -3.15 -18.49
C ARG A 212 -0.59 -3.48 -18.13
N MET A 213 -0.99 -3.14 -16.91
CA MET A 213 -2.36 -3.33 -16.42
C MET A 213 -3.36 -2.48 -17.21
N PHE A 214 -2.96 -1.28 -17.64
CA PHE A 214 -3.76 -0.39 -18.48
C PHE A 214 -3.21 -0.34 -19.91
N LEU A 215 -4.06 -0.58 -20.91
CA LEU A 215 -3.61 -0.62 -22.32
C LEU A 215 -3.21 0.75 -22.85
N ASP A 216 -3.95 1.78 -22.44
CA ASP A 216 -3.71 3.19 -22.76
C ASP A 216 -4.19 4.10 -21.60
N ALA A 217 -3.24 4.75 -20.93
CA ALA A 217 -3.51 5.69 -19.84
C ALA A 217 -4.31 6.92 -20.30
N LYS A 218 -4.26 7.30 -21.59
CA LYS A 218 -5.06 8.42 -22.11
C LYS A 218 -6.52 8.01 -22.29
N ALA A 219 -6.78 6.80 -22.81
CA ALA A 219 -8.13 6.26 -22.96
C ALA A 219 -8.87 6.18 -21.62
N CYS A 220 -8.16 5.89 -20.52
CA CYS A 220 -8.73 5.87 -19.16
C CYS A 220 -9.32 7.22 -18.71
N LYS A 221 -8.90 8.33 -19.33
CA LYS A 221 -9.37 9.69 -19.03
C LYS A 221 -10.54 10.14 -19.90
N ASP A 222 -11.00 9.32 -20.85
CA ASP A 222 -12.26 9.56 -21.56
C ASP A 222 -13.43 9.45 -20.56
N PRO A 223 -14.37 10.41 -20.51
CA PRO A 223 -15.57 10.32 -19.67
C PRO A 223 -16.35 9.00 -19.81
N LYS A 224 -16.31 8.34 -20.97
CA LYS A 224 -16.91 7.00 -21.19
C LYS A 224 -16.22 5.90 -20.38
N ALA A 225 -14.92 6.06 -20.12
CA ALA A 225 -14.15 5.14 -19.30
C ALA A 225 -14.42 5.34 -17.80
N TYR A 226 -15.08 6.43 -17.38
CA TYR A 226 -15.18 6.78 -15.96
C TYR A 226 -15.93 5.73 -15.14
N VAL A 227 -15.41 5.51 -13.94
CA VAL A 227 -15.92 4.55 -12.96
C VAL A 227 -16.10 5.24 -11.60
N THR A 228 -17.12 4.82 -10.86
CA THR A 228 -17.41 5.29 -9.51
C THR A 228 -16.32 4.79 -8.57
N SER A 229 -15.63 5.69 -7.87
CA SER A 229 -14.52 5.33 -6.97
C SER A 229 -14.99 4.63 -5.69
N ALA A 230 -14.33 3.53 -5.30
CA ALA A 230 -14.61 2.82 -4.04
C ALA A 230 -14.31 3.68 -2.78
N ILE A 231 -13.38 4.62 -2.89
CA ILE A 231 -12.97 5.49 -1.79
C ILE A 231 -13.76 6.80 -1.80
N LEU A 232 -13.76 7.52 -2.94
CA LEU A 232 -14.35 8.86 -3.03
C LEU A 232 -15.83 8.87 -3.42
N LYS A 233 -16.38 7.73 -3.89
CA LYS A 233 -17.80 7.54 -4.20
C LYS A 233 -18.38 8.43 -5.31
N PHE A 234 -17.51 9.00 -6.16
CA PHE A 234 -17.89 9.72 -7.37
C PHE A 234 -17.15 9.19 -8.61
N LYS A 235 -17.66 9.52 -9.80
CA LYS A 235 -17.09 9.11 -11.10
C LYS A 235 -15.74 9.79 -11.36
N ARG A 236 -14.72 9.00 -11.66
CA ARG A 236 -13.37 9.48 -12.00
C ARG A 236 -12.74 8.60 -13.09
N PRO A 237 -11.61 9.00 -13.69
CA PRO A 237 -10.88 8.18 -14.67
C PRO A 237 -10.72 6.73 -14.22
N LEU A 238 -10.75 5.80 -15.18
CA LEU A 238 -10.78 4.35 -14.93
C LEU A 238 -9.60 3.87 -14.08
N ASP A 239 -8.39 4.27 -14.46
CA ASP A 239 -7.14 3.98 -13.75
C ASP A 239 -7.22 4.40 -12.28
N SER A 240 -7.70 5.60 -12.05
CA SER A 240 -7.85 6.15 -10.72
C SER A 240 -8.92 5.43 -9.86
N ALA A 241 -10.01 4.98 -10.48
CA ALA A 241 -11.03 4.20 -9.80
C ALA A 241 -10.58 2.76 -9.52
N TYR A 242 -9.80 2.17 -10.44
CA TYR A 242 -9.15 0.88 -10.28
C TYR A 242 -8.19 0.89 -9.08
N HIS A 243 -7.33 1.90 -9.01
CA HIS A 243 -6.46 2.13 -7.86
C HIS A 243 -7.25 2.25 -6.54
N ALA A 244 -8.37 2.97 -6.56
CA ALA A 244 -9.23 3.10 -5.40
C ALA A 244 -9.88 1.75 -4.99
N ALA A 245 -10.21 0.88 -5.95
CA ALA A 245 -10.70 -0.47 -5.67
C ALA A 245 -9.63 -1.32 -4.97
N GLY A 246 -8.39 -1.31 -5.47
CA GLY A 246 -7.28 -2.02 -4.85
C GLY A 246 -6.96 -1.52 -3.44
N VAL A 247 -6.96 -0.21 -3.24
CA VAL A 247 -6.83 0.39 -1.89
C VAL A 247 -7.97 -0.04 -0.98
N ALA A 248 -9.21 -0.07 -1.46
CA ALA A 248 -10.33 -0.53 -0.64
C ALA A 248 -10.13 -1.98 -0.17
N VAL A 249 -9.67 -2.90 -1.03
CA VAL A 249 -9.31 -4.28 -0.62
C VAL A 249 -8.23 -4.27 0.47
N ALA A 250 -7.15 -3.50 0.28
CA ALA A 250 -6.07 -3.39 1.26
C ALA A 250 -6.55 -2.86 2.62
N LEU A 251 -7.40 -1.84 2.63
CA LEU A 251 -7.96 -1.27 3.86
C LEU A 251 -8.96 -2.22 4.52
N MET A 252 -9.76 -2.95 3.75
CA MET A 252 -10.61 -4.01 4.30
C MET A 252 -9.76 -5.06 5.03
N HIS A 253 -8.64 -5.50 4.44
CA HIS A 253 -7.67 -6.39 5.08
C HIS A 253 -7.03 -5.77 6.33
N PHE A 254 -6.60 -4.50 6.27
CA PHE A 254 -6.04 -3.78 7.42
C PHE A 254 -6.98 -3.76 8.62
N TYR A 255 -8.23 -3.33 8.40
CA TYR A 255 -9.22 -3.25 9.47
C TYR A 255 -9.68 -4.64 9.94
N HIS A 256 -9.60 -5.66 9.08
CA HIS A 256 -9.77 -7.05 9.51
C HIS A 256 -8.67 -7.48 10.49
N MET A 257 -7.39 -7.21 10.20
CA MET A 257 -6.27 -7.50 11.11
C MET A 257 -6.40 -6.77 12.47
N LEU A 258 -7.02 -5.59 12.48
CA LEU A 258 -7.36 -4.84 13.69
C LEU A 258 -8.61 -5.36 14.42
N SER A 259 -9.25 -6.44 13.95
CA SER A 259 -10.54 -6.93 14.44
C SER A 259 -11.67 -5.88 14.36
N ASN A 260 -11.54 -4.85 13.51
CA ASN A 260 -12.54 -3.81 13.31
C ASN A 260 -13.44 -4.15 12.10
N LYS A 261 -14.29 -5.16 12.28
CA LYS A 261 -15.19 -5.66 11.23
C LYS A 261 -16.11 -4.58 10.66
N GLN A 262 -16.61 -3.67 11.49
CA GLN A 262 -17.51 -2.60 11.04
C GLN A 262 -16.82 -1.68 10.03
N LYS A 263 -15.59 -1.26 10.33
CA LYS A 263 -14.82 -0.40 9.44
C LYS A 263 -14.38 -1.14 8.19
N ALA A 264 -13.94 -2.39 8.30
CA ALA A 264 -13.63 -3.23 7.13
C ALA A 264 -14.84 -3.33 6.19
N LEU A 265 -16.02 -3.69 6.69
CA LEU A 265 -17.21 -3.83 5.85
C LEU A 265 -17.74 -2.50 5.29
N SER A 266 -17.35 -1.35 5.85
CA SER A 266 -17.78 -0.04 5.34
C SER A 266 -17.30 0.27 3.91
N PHE A 267 -16.29 -0.44 3.43
CA PHE A 267 -15.78 -0.31 2.07
C PHE A 267 -16.46 -1.25 1.06
N LEU A 268 -17.21 -2.26 1.53
CA LEU A 268 -17.70 -3.36 0.67
C LEU A 268 -18.67 -2.88 -0.40
N ASP A 269 -19.72 -2.13 -0.03
CA ASP A 269 -20.72 -1.69 -1.01
C ASP A 269 -20.14 -0.73 -2.07
N PRO A 270 -19.36 0.31 -1.71
CA PRO A 270 -18.65 1.12 -2.69
C PRO A 270 -17.71 0.30 -3.60
N LEU A 271 -17.01 -0.69 -3.03
CA LEU A 271 -16.12 -1.57 -3.78
C LEU A 271 -16.90 -2.43 -4.78
N LYS A 272 -18.03 -3.03 -4.39
CA LYS A 272 -18.90 -3.81 -5.29
C LYS A 272 -19.36 -2.97 -6.49
N ILE A 273 -19.78 -1.72 -6.26
CA ILE A 273 -20.16 -0.80 -7.34
C ILE A 273 -18.99 -0.57 -8.30
N THR A 274 -17.81 -0.28 -7.74
CA THR A 274 -16.59 -0.01 -8.51
C THR A 274 -16.19 -1.22 -9.37
N ILE A 275 -16.15 -2.41 -8.78
CA ILE A 275 -15.78 -3.65 -9.46
C ILE A 275 -16.78 -3.99 -10.57
N ASN A 276 -18.08 -3.90 -10.31
CA ASN A 276 -19.11 -4.16 -11.32
C ASN A 276 -18.96 -3.22 -12.54
N GLU A 277 -18.67 -1.94 -12.30
CA GLU A 277 -18.45 -0.99 -13.39
C GLU A 277 -17.13 -1.22 -14.14
N LEU A 278 -16.06 -1.67 -13.46
CA LEU A 278 -14.78 -2.03 -14.08
C LEU A 278 -14.93 -3.31 -14.93
N MET A 279 -15.71 -4.28 -14.47
CA MET A 279 -15.98 -5.52 -15.21
C MET A 279 -16.66 -5.25 -16.56
N GLY A 280 -17.45 -4.18 -16.65
CA GLY A 280 -18.05 -3.70 -17.89
C GLY A 280 -17.12 -2.85 -18.77
N LYS A 281 -15.85 -2.68 -18.38
CA LYS A 281 -14.84 -1.84 -19.07
C LYS A 281 -13.49 -2.55 -19.24
N LYS A 282 -13.50 -3.87 -19.41
CA LYS A 282 -12.27 -4.69 -19.56
C LYS A 282 -11.46 -4.33 -20.81
N GLU A 283 -12.07 -3.70 -21.81
CA GLU A 283 -11.41 -3.22 -23.03
C GLU A 283 -10.32 -2.17 -22.79
N TYR A 284 -10.27 -1.55 -21.60
CA TYR A 284 -9.22 -0.61 -21.21
C TYR A 284 -8.03 -1.30 -20.51
N LEU A 285 -8.17 -2.58 -20.17
CA LEU A 285 -7.23 -3.33 -19.34
C LEU A 285 -6.41 -4.33 -20.16
N GLY A 286 -5.13 -4.48 -19.78
CA GLY A 286 -4.31 -5.61 -20.23
C GLY A 286 -4.64 -6.89 -19.47
N GLU A 287 -4.05 -8.00 -19.88
CA GLU A 287 -4.25 -9.33 -19.25
C GLU A 287 -4.04 -9.27 -17.74
N ARG A 288 -2.92 -8.69 -17.29
CA ARG A 288 -2.63 -8.48 -15.86
C ARG A 288 -3.72 -7.70 -15.13
N GLY A 289 -4.26 -6.66 -15.75
CA GLY A 289 -5.32 -5.83 -15.18
C GLY A 289 -6.65 -6.60 -15.09
N ILE A 290 -6.96 -7.45 -16.07
CA ILE A 290 -8.16 -8.29 -16.07
C ILE A 290 -8.06 -9.36 -14.98
N ASP A 291 -6.93 -10.04 -14.85
CA ASP A 291 -6.73 -11.10 -13.86
C ASP A 291 -6.81 -10.55 -12.43
N THR A 292 -6.15 -9.41 -12.20
CA THR A 292 -6.22 -8.71 -10.92
C THR A 292 -7.65 -8.24 -10.60
N LEU A 293 -8.38 -7.75 -11.61
CA LEU A 293 -9.79 -7.37 -11.45
C LEU A 293 -10.67 -8.57 -11.10
N ASN A 294 -10.44 -9.72 -11.72
CA ASN A 294 -11.13 -10.97 -11.37
C ASN A 294 -10.80 -11.37 -9.92
N GLY A 295 -9.53 -11.29 -9.50
CA GLY A 295 -9.14 -11.53 -8.11
C GLY A 295 -9.85 -10.60 -7.10
N MET A 296 -9.97 -9.30 -7.42
CA MET A 296 -10.75 -8.37 -6.60
C MET A 296 -12.25 -8.71 -6.60
N SER A 297 -12.78 -9.19 -7.72
CA SER A 297 -14.16 -9.68 -7.83
C SER A 297 -14.40 -10.93 -6.97
N ASP A 298 -13.46 -11.85 -6.94
CA ASP A 298 -13.55 -13.05 -6.10
C ASP A 298 -13.46 -12.68 -4.62
N PHE A 299 -12.60 -11.72 -4.27
CA PHE A 299 -12.50 -11.19 -2.92
C PHE A 299 -13.83 -10.58 -2.42
N ILE A 300 -14.55 -9.77 -3.22
CA ILE A 300 -15.83 -9.19 -2.75
C ILE A 300 -16.95 -10.21 -2.57
N ASN A 301 -16.83 -11.38 -3.20
CA ASN A 301 -17.80 -12.47 -3.10
C ASN A 301 -17.53 -13.36 -1.87
N ASN A 302 -16.25 -13.58 -1.55
CA ASN A 302 -15.85 -14.54 -0.51
C ASN A 302 -15.33 -13.87 0.77
N LEU A 303 -14.89 -12.61 0.70
CA LEU A 303 -14.23 -11.84 1.77
C LEU A 303 -13.04 -12.61 2.38
N ASP A 304 -12.26 -13.26 1.53
CA ASP A 304 -11.13 -14.10 1.95
C ASP A 304 -9.92 -13.25 2.34
N TYR A 305 -9.96 -12.71 3.56
CA TYR A 305 -8.88 -11.92 4.15
C TYR A 305 -7.61 -12.76 4.39
N GLU A 306 -7.77 -14.04 4.70
CA GLU A 306 -6.65 -14.96 4.94
C GLU A 306 -5.84 -15.18 3.65
N ASN A 307 -6.52 -15.27 2.51
CA ASN A 307 -5.84 -15.35 1.23
C ASN A 307 -4.97 -14.11 0.94
N ILE A 308 -5.45 -12.90 1.24
CA ILE A 308 -4.64 -11.67 1.16
C ILE A 308 -3.46 -11.75 2.14
N HIS A 309 -3.72 -12.13 3.39
CA HIS A 309 -2.71 -12.23 4.44
C HIS A 309 -1.59 -13.19 4.05
N LEU A 310 -1.93 -14.39 3.59
CA LEU A 310 -0.98 -15.41 3.12
C LEU A 310 -0.24 -14.96 1.86
N SER A 311 -0.89 -14.23 0.95
CA SER A 311 -0.25 -13.73 -0.27
C SER A 311 0.82 -12.70 0.00
N LEU A 312 0.71 -11.94 1.09
CA LEU A 312 1.70 -10.95 1.52
C LEU A 312 2.86 -11.56 2.33
N LYS A 313 2.76 -12.83 2.77
CA LYS A 313 3.88 -13.51 3.43
C LYS A 313 5.02 -13.79 2.47
N LEU A 314 6.25 -13.65 2.94
CA LEU A 314 7.44 -14.06 2.21
C LEU A 314 7.61 -15.58 2.32
N ASN A 315 7.90 -16.25 1.21
CA ASN A 315 8.34 -17.64 1.27
C ASN A 315 9.79 -17.63 1.74
N ASN A 316 10.04 -18.11 2.96
CA ASN A 316 11.39 -18.33 3.48
C ASN A 316 11.99 -19.62 2.92
#